data_AF-A0A6P1CIM8-F1
#
_entry.id   AF-A0A6P1CIM8-F1
#
_cell.length_a   1.000
_cell.length_b   1.000
_cell.length_c   1.000
_cell.angle_alpha   90.00
_cell.angle_beta   90.00
_cell.angle_gamma   90.00
#
_symmetry.space_group_name_H-M   'P 1'
#
loop_
_entity.id
_entity.type
_entity.pdbx_description
1 polymer ?
#
loop_
_entity_poly.entity_id
_entity_poly.type
_entity_poly.pdbx_seq_one_letter_code
_entity_poly.pdbx_strand_id
1 'polypeptide(L)'
;MSVREVIVEADGGSRGNPGPAGYGAVVFDAGHSRILAERMEYLGVATNNVAEYRGLIAGLEAAAELGAREVSVRMDSKLVVEQMSGRWKVKHAAMIPLADRAKRLVAGFDRVSFQWIPRAENAHADRLANVAMDDGGLVDEVRTAREAGHAPTALGGAGRHEGAQVDPTVAPSPESATDADAKETSRGASASSDAGSAVGIERELPSWIDEVREASPPGETSATTSQRAREPLVTAKQPPPGWTGLSGRPTRFLLLRHGQTELSIERRYSGRGNPPLTALGREQAARAAKMLAAKGDIAAVISSPLGRAQETAEAAATALGVPMQICEGLIETDFGDWEGLTFAEAVARDPQLHSDWLGDPSLPAPGGESFDQVRERVEAARRDLVALYPGANLVVVSHVTPIKTLLQLALGVGPSLLYRLHLDLASLSIAEFYPDGGSSVRLVNDTSYL
;
A
#
# COMPACT_ATOMS: atom_id res chain seq x y z
N MET A 1 -14.48 2.07 35.30
CA MET A 1 -13.06 2.44 35.17
C MET A 1 -12.88 2.98 33.77
N SER A 2 -12.49 4.26 33.59
CA SER A 2 -12.21 4.76 32.24
C SER A 2 -10.89 4.13 31.78
N VAL A 3 -10.86 3.61 30.55
CA VAL A 3 -9.63 3.08 29.97
C VAL A 3 -8.81 4.28 29.54
N ARG A 4 -7.64 4.52 30.16
CA ARG A 4 -6.84 5.73 29.87
C ARG A 4 -6.12 5.65 28.52
N GLU A 5 -5.60 4.47 28.19
CA GLU A 5 -4.81 4.20 27.00
C GLU A 5 -5.37 2.99 26.23
N VAL A 6 -5.48 3.13 24.91
CA VAL A 6 -5.98 2.09 24.00
C VAL A 6 -5.14 1.99 22.74
N ILE A 7 -5.20 0.83 22.08
CA ILE A 7 -4.66 0.62 20.75
C ILE A 7 -5.85 0.54 19.77
N VAL A 8 -5.77 1.27 18.67
CA VAL A 8 -6.76 1.24 17.59
C VAL A 8 -6.12 0.63 16.36
N GLU A 9 -6.69 -0.47 15.88
CA GLU A 9 -6.36 -1.10 14.61
C GLU A 9 -7.50 -0.93 13.62
N ALA A 10 -7.21 -0.55 12.38
CA ALA A 10 -8.22 -0.33 11.37
C ALA A 10 -7.73 -0.71 9.97
N ASP A 11 -8.65 -1.18 9.13
CA ASP A 11 -8.44 -1.49 7.72
C ASP A 11 -9.68 -1.07 6.90
N GLY A 12 -9.49 -0.92 5.60
CA GLY A 12 -10.55 -0.67 4.63
C GLY A 12 -10.26 -1.36 3.30
N GLY A 13 -11.31 -1.97 2.73
CA GLY A 13 -11.26 -2.72 1.49
C GLY A 13 -12.16 -2.13 0.41
N SER A 14 -11.84 -2.41 -0.87
CA SER A 14 -12.73 -2.15 -2.01
C SER A 14 -12.56 -3.23 -3.10
N ARG A 15 -13.65 -3.92 -3.45
CA ARG A 15 -13.68 -4.94 -4.52
C ARG A 15 -13.75 -4.25 -5.89
N GLY A 16 -12.59 -4.10 -6.55
CA GLY A 16 -12.53 -3.41 -7.85
C GLY A 16 -12.41 -1.88 -7.72
N ASN A 17 -11.54 -1.41 -6.83
CA ASN A 17 -11.29 -0.02 -6.44
C ASN A 17 -11.38 1.06 -7.56
N PRO A 18 -12.46 1.87 -7.64
CA PRO A 18 -13.60 1.94 -6.73
C PRO A 18 -14.66 0.88 -7.03
N GLY A 19 -15.06 0.15 -6.01
CA GLY A 19 -16.15 -0.80 -6.05
C GLY A 19 -16.78 -0.97 -4.67
N PRO A 20 -17.57 -2.06 -4.45
CA PRO A 20 -18.11 -2.40 -3.15
C PRO A 20 -17.03 -2.37 -2.08
N ALA A 21 -17.21 -1.52 -1.08
CA ALA A 21 -16.19 -1.18 -0.10
C ALA A 21 -16.74 -1.28 1.32
N GLY A 22 -15.86 -1.56 2.26
CA GLY A 22 -16.19 -1.70 3.67
C GLY A 22 -14.96 -1.49 4.53
N TYR A 23 -15.17 -1.18 5.81
CA TYR A 23 -14.07 -1.04 6.77
C TYR A 23 -14.26 -1.95 7.97
N GLY A 24 -13.15 -2.17 8.67
CA GLY A 24 -13.09 -2.80 9.98
C GLY A 24 -12.22 -1.97 10.91
N ALA A 25 -12.63 -1.82 12.17
CA ALA A 25 -11.85 -1.15 13.19
C ALA A 25 -12.03 -1.83 14.55
N VAL A 26 -10.95 -1.98 15.29
CA VAL A 26 -10.92 -2.65 16.59
C VAL A 26 -10.13 -1.82 17.59
N VAL A 27 -10.66 -1.72 18.79
CA VAL A 27 -10.02 -1.05 19.92
C VAL A 27 -9.61 -2.12 20.92
N PHE A 28 -8.32 -2.21 21.20
CA PHE A 28 -7.74 -3.06 22.23
C PHE A 28 -7.37 -2.26 23.47
N ASP A 29 -7.20 -2.96 24.59
CA ASP A 29 -6.51 -2.39 25.74
C ASP A 29 -5.03 -2.07 25.45
N ALA A 30 -4.39 -1.30 26.32
CA ALA A 30 -2.99 -0.89 26.16
C ALA A 30 -2.02 -2.07 26.03
N GLY A 31 -2.37 -3.25 26.58
CA GLY A 31 -1.56 -4.47 26.49
C GLY A 31 -1.71 -5.25 25.19
N HIS A 32 -2.56 -4.80 24.26
CA HIS A 32 -2.94 -5.52 23.05
C HIS A 32 -3.43 -6.96 23.33
N SER A 33 -4.14 -7.15 24.44
CA SER A 33 -4.52 -8.48 24.95
C SER A 33 -6.03 -8.71 24.91
N ARG A 34 -6.81 -7.64 25.01
CA ARG A 34 -8.27 -7.70 25.09
C ARG A 34 -8.92 -6.70 24.16
N ILE A 35 -9.87 -7.17 23.37
CA ILE A 35 -10.74 -6.33 22.54
C ILE A 35 -11.75 -5.62 23.44
N LEU A 36 -11.80 -4.29 23.32
CA LEU A 36 -12.72 -3.41 24.02
C LEU A 36 -13.91 -3.01 23.15
N ALA A 37 -13.69 -2.85 21.84
CA ALA A 37 -14.74 -2.54 20.86
C ALA A 37 -14.36 -3.01 19.46
N GLU A 38 -15.37 -3.34 18.66
CA GLU A 38 -15.26 -3.60 17.21
C GLU A 38 -16.27 -2.72 16.47
N ARG A 39 -15.91 -2.29 15.26
CA ARG A 39 -16.75 -1.54 14.32
C ARG A 39 -16.48 -2.06 12.91
N MET A 40 -17.53 -2.13 12.10
CA MET A 40 -17.46 -2.45 10.69
C MET A 40 -18.68 -1.88 9.99
N GLU A 41 -18.55 -1.51 8.72
CA GLU A 41 -19.65 -0.93 7.94
C GLU A 41 -19.42 -1.16 6.44
N TYR A 42 -20.49 -1.52 5.74
CA TYR A 42 -20.53 -1.49 4.29
C TYR A 42 -20.73 -0.06 3.79
N LEU A 43 -19.82 0.42 2.94
CA LEU A 43 -19.79 1.81 2.47
C LEU A 43 -20.45 2.02 1.10
N GLY A 44 -21.01 0.96 0.50
CA GLY A 44 -21.42 1.00 -0.90
C GLY A 44 -20.20 1.07 -1.83
N VAL A 45 -20.27 1.89 -2.88
CA VAL A 45 -19.15 2.06 -3.82
C VAL A 45 -18.21 3.16 -3.32
N ALA A 46 -17.01 2.78 -2.92
CA ALA A 46 -15.96 3.70 -2.50
C ALA A 46 -14.57 3.20 -2.89
N THR A 47 -13.57 4.09 -2.82
CA THR A 47 -12.18 3.69 -2.99
C THR A 47 -11.62 3.08 -1.71
N ASN A 48 -10.54 2.30 -1.83
CA ASN A 48 -9.87 1.68 -0.68
C ASN A 48 -9.50 2.70 0.39
N ASN A 49 -8.87 3.80 -0.01
CA ASN A 49 -8.39 4.82 0.93
C ASN A 49 -9.54 5.56 1.63
N VAL A 50 -10.69 5.69 0.96
CA VAL A 50 -11.90 6.21 1.62
C VAL A 50 -12.36 5.22 2.69
N ALA A 51 -12.35 3.92 2.41
CA ALA A 51 -12.68 2.90 3.39
C ALA A 51 -11.69 2.88 4.57
N GLU A 52 -10.38 2.96 4.32
CA GLU A 52 -9.36 2.99 5.37
C GLU A 52 -9.52 4.22 6.29
N TYR A 53 -9.79 5.40 5.73
CA TYR A 53 -10.09 6.59 6.53
C TYR A 53 -11.37 6.44 7.34
N ARG A 54 -12.40 5.78 6.79
CA ARG A 54 -13.65 5.51 7.51
C ARG A 54 -13.39 4.55 8.68
N GLY A 55 -12.58 3.51 8.49
CA GLY A 55 -12.13 2.61 9.55
C GLY A 55 -11.39 3.35 10.65
N LEU A 56 -10.41 4.20 10.29
CA LEU A 56 -9.69 5.03 11.26
C LEU A 56 -10.65 5.91 12.08
N ILE A 57 -11.58 6.60 11.43
CA ILE A 57 -12.55 7.48 12.08
C ILE A 57 -13.41 6.67 13.06
N ALA A 58 -13.92 5.52 12.64
CA ALA A 58 -14.75 4.65 13.48
C ALA A 58 -13.98 4.12 14.70
N GLY A 59 -12.70 3.76 14.53
CA GLY A 59 -11.82 3.34 15.63
C GLY A 59 -11.55 4.47 16.63
N LEU A 60 -11.29 5.68 16.15
CA LEU A 60 -11.10 6.87 17.01
C LEU A 60 -12.39 7.25 17.74
N GLU A 61 -13.55 7.13 17.10
CA GLU A 61 -14.86 7.37 17.74
C GLU A 61 -15.11 6.34 18.85
N ALA A 62 -14.88 5.05 18.58
CA ALA A 62 -14.99 4.01 19.60
C ALA A 62 -14.01 4.22 20.77
N ALA A 63 -12.78 4.67 20.51
CA ALA A 63 -11.82 5.02 21.57
C ALA A 63 -12.32 6.19 22.44
N ALA A 64 -12.91 7.22 21.82
CA ALA A 64 -13.48 8.35 22.54
C ALA A 64 -14.69 7.94 23.40
N GLU A 65 -15.57 7.07 22.88
CA GLU A 65 -16.72 6.52 23.60
C GLU A 65 -16.31 5.70 24.84
N LEU A 66 -15.16 5.01 24.77
CA LEU A 66 -14.56 4.28 25.90
C LEU A 66 -13.91 5.21 26.95
N GLY A 67 -13.84 6.51 26.68
CA GLY A 67 -13.21 7.50 27.55
C GLY A 67 -11.69 7.48 27.51
N ALA A 68 -11.09 6.99 26.42
CA ALA A 68 -9.64 7.02 26.22
C ALA A 68 -9.10 8.44 26.16
N ARG A 69 -7.91 8.63 26.73
CA ARG A 69 -7.15 9.88 26.67
C ARG A 69 -5.91 9.73 25.79
N GLU A 70 -5.36 8.53 25.69
CA GLU A 70 -4.18 8.21 24.89
C GLU A 70 -4.52 7.09 23.90
N VAL A 71 -4.18 7.27 22.62
CA VAL A 71 -4.50 6.32 21.55
C VAL A 71 -3.26 6.01 20.72
N SER A 72 -2.94 4.72 20.57
CA SER A 72 -1.97 4.25 19.59
C SER A 72 -2.70 3.68 18.38
N VAL A 73 -2.69 4.41 17.27
CA VAL A 73 -3.26 3.95 15.99
C VAL A 73 -2.23 3.11 15.25
N ARG A 74 -2.63 1.90 14.85
CA ARG A 74 -1.83 0.97 14.04
C ARG A 74 -2.63 0.58 12.80
N MET A 75 -2.07 0.78 11.61
CA MET A 75 -2.74 0.46 10.36
C MET A 75 -1.73 -0.07 9.33
N ASP A 76 -2.15 -0.93 8.43
CA ASP A 76 -1.35 -1.39 7.28
C ASP A 76 -1.41 -0.43 6.08
N SER A 77 -2.24 0.63 6.16
CA SER A 77 -2.25 1.74 5.20
C SER A 77 -1.15 2.76 5.48
N LYS A 78 -0.04 2.66 4.73
CA LYS A 78 1.06 3.64 4.83
C LYS A 78 0.59 5.04 4.46
N LEU A 79 -0.30 5.17 3.49
CA LEU A 79 -0.88 6.45 3.09
C LEU A 79 -1.59 7.16 4.25
N VAL A 80 -2.51 6.47 4.93
CA VAL A 80 -3.28 7.06 6.02
C VAL A 80 -2.36 7.40 7.20
N VAL A 81 -1.45 6.50 7.57
CA VAL A 81 -0.48 6.71 8.65
C VAL A 81 0.37 7.96 8.40
N GLU A 82 0.93 8.10 7.20
CA GLU A 82 1.80 9.23 6.85
C GLU A 82 1.04 10.56 6.75
N GLN A 83 -0.19 10.54 6.23
CA GLN A 83 -1.05 11.71 6.17
C GLN A 83 -1.48 12.20 7.55
N MET A 84 -1.88 11.27 8.43
CA MET A 84 -2.31 11.58 9.79
C MET A 84 -1.15 11.95 10.71
N SER A 85 0.05 11.46 10.42
CA SER A 85 1.28 11.93 11.06
C SER A 85 1.73 13.32 10.58
N GLY A 86 1.05 13.92 9.60
CA GLY A 86 1.39 15.23 9.03
C GLY A 86 2.60 15.23 8.09
N ARG A 87 3.21 14.07 7.83
CA ARG A 87 4.35 13.94 6.91
C ARG A 87 3.91 14.08 5.46
N TRP A 88 2.71 13.61 5.12
CA TRP A 88 2.16 13.69 3.76
C TRP A 88 0.92 14.59 3.68
N LYS A 89 0.79 15.34 2.57
CA LYS A 89 -0.37 16.20 2.32
C LYS A 89 -1.56 15.39 1.79
N VAL A 90 -2.75 15.64 2.34
CA VAL A 90 -4.01 15.11 1.79
C VAL A 90 -4.46 16.00 0.64
N LYS A 91 -4.37 15.50 -0.59
CA LYS A 91 -4.74 16.25 -1.81
C LYS A 91 -6.01 15.77 -2.48
N HIS A 92 -6.43 14.52 -2.22
CA HIS A 92 -7.58 13.93 -2.88
C HIS A 92 -8.89 14.51 -2.33
N ALA A 93 -9.73 15.06 -3.20
CA ALA A 93 -10.94 15.79 -2.80
C ALA A 93 -11.88 14.99 -1.88
N ALA A 94 -12.06 13.69 -2.15
CA ALA A 94 -12.89 12.81 -1.32
C ALA A 94 -12.26 12.48 0.05
N MET A 95 -10.94 12.59 0.19
CA MET A 95 -10.23 12.28 1.44
C MET A 95 -10.06 13.50 2.34
N ILE A 96 -10.02 14.73 1.79
CA ILE A 96 -9.92 15.97 2.56
C ILE A 96 -10.96 16.04 3.71
N PRO A 97 -12.27 15.83 3.47
CA PRO A 97 -13.25 15.91 4.56
C PRO A 97 -13.09 14.80 5.60
N LEU A 98 -12.62 13.62 5.19
CA LEU A 98 -12.35 12.50 6.10
C LEU A 98 -11.12 12.78 6.97
N ALA A 99 -10.05 13.28 6.38
CA ALA A 99 -8.84 13.68 7.09
C ALA A 99 -9.13 14.81 8.09
N ASP A 100 -9.96 15.78 7.73
CA ASP A 100 -10.36 16.85 8.64
C ASP A 100 -11.21 16.32 9.80
N ARG A 101 -12.09 15.33 9.56
CA ARG A 101 -12.84 14.66 10.63
C ARG A 101 -11.91 13.88 11.56
N ALA A 102 -11.00 13.08 11.00
CA ALA A 102 -10.02 12.33 11.77
C ALA A 102 -9.15 13.27 12.63
N LYS A 103 -8.67 14.40 12.08
CA LYS A 103 -7.90 15.41 12.82
C LYS A 103 -8.70 16.03 13.98
N ARG A 104 -10.00 16.29 13.79
CA ARG A 104 -10.86 16.78 14.88
C ARG A 104 -11.01 15.76 16.00
N LEU A 105 -11.12 14.47 15.68
CA LEU A 105 -11.17 13.40 16.67
C LEU A 105 -9.83 13.30 17.42
N VAL A 106 -8.71 13.32 16.69
CA VAL A 106 -7.35 13.31 17.26
C VAL A 106 -7.16 14.44 18.27
N ALA A 107 -7.65 15.64 17.98
CA ALA A 107 -7.57 16.80 18.88
C ALA A 107 -8.36 16.63 20.20
N GLY A 108 -9.24 15.64 20.30
CA GLY A 108 -9.98 15.30 21.53
C GLY A 108 -9.17 14.48 22.55
N PHE A 109 -8.06 13.87 22.12
CA PHE A 109 -7.19 13.04 22.96
C PHE A 109 -5.98 13.83 23.48
N ASP A 110 -5.43 13.43 24.62
CA ASP A 110 -4.18 13.99 25.17
C ASP A 110 -2.97 13.62 24.32
N ARG A 111 -2.96 12.39 23.78
CA ARG A 111 -1.89 11.90 22.90
C ARG A 111 -2.43 10.91 21.88
N VAL A 112 -2.02 11.08 20.62
CA VAL A 112 -2.25 10.09 19.56
C VAL A 112 -0.94 9.80 18.85
N SER A 113 -0.62 8.52 18.65
CA SER A 113 0.48 8.08 17.79
C SER A 113 -0.05 7.30 16.59
N PHE A 114 0.64 7.38 15.47
CA PHE A 114 0.32 6.63 14.25
C PHE A 114 1.52 5.77 13.87
N GLN A 115 1.28 4.47 13.71
CA GLN A 115 2.28 3.49 13.34
C GLN A 115 1.78 2.68 12.15
N TRP A 116 2.65 2.50 11.17
CA TRP A 116 2.42 1.52 10.12
C TRP A 116 2.79 0.13 10.62
N ILE A 117 1.93 -0.86 10.38
CA ILE A 117 2.17 -2.27 10.70
C ILE A 117 2.02 -3.14 9.45
N PRO A 118 2.73 -4.29 9.35
CA PRO A 118 2.48 -5.26 8.30
C PRO A 118 1.03 -5.77 8.29
N ARG A 119 0.49 -6.07 7.11
CA ARG A 119 -0.89 -6.58 6.95
C ARG A 119 -1.19 -7.84 7.75
N ALA A 120 -0.21 -8.74 7.88
CA ALA A 120 -0.32 -9.95 8.70
C ALA A 120 -0.59 -9.63 10.19
N GLU A 121 -0.12 -8.47 10.67
CA GLU A 121 -0.38 -7.99 12.03
C GLU A 121 -1.74 -7.28 12.14
N ASN A 122 -2.32 -6.79 11.04
CA ASN A 122 -3.63 -6.12 10.99
C ASN A 122 -4.79 -7.08 10.61
N ALA A 123 -4.59 -8.39 10.72
CA ALA A 123 -5.49 -9.41 10.18
C ALA A 123 -6.92 -9.34 10.75
N HIS A 124 -7.08 -8.85 11.98
CA HIS A 124 -8.39 -8.77 12.62
C HIS A 124 -9.25 -7.64 12.06
N ALA A 125 -8.67 -6.45 11.83
CA ALA A 125 -9.37 -5.35 11.17
C ALA A 125 -9.66 -5.66 9.69
N ASP A 126 -8.72 -6.31 8.99
CA ASP A 126 -8.91 -6.78 7.61
C ASP A 126 -10.08 -7.76 7.51
N ARG A 127 -10.16 -8.73 8.44
CA ARG A 127 -11.29 -9.67 8.51
C ARG A 127 -12.61 -8.93 8.64
N LEU A 128 -12.71 -7.93 9.53
CA LEU A 128 -13.92 -7.14 9.70
C LEU A 128 -14.28 -6.33 8.43
N ALA A 129 -13.29 -5.77 7.74
CA ALA A 129 -13.51 -5.06 6.47
C ALA A 129 -14.05 -5.99 5.38
N ASN A 130 -13.53 -7.21 5.29
CA ASN A 130 -14.03 -8.22 4.34
C ASN A 130 -15.45 -8.66 4.66
N VAL A 131 -15.75 -8.96 5.94
CA VAL A 131 -17.12 -9.27 6.36
C VAL A 131 -18.06 -8.11 5.99
N ALA A 132 -17.64 -6.86 6.18
CA ALA A 132 -18.47 -5.71 5.84
C ALA A 132 -18.77 -5.60 4.33
N MET A 133 -17.80 -5.97 3.48
CA MET A 133 -18.01 -5.97 2.03
C MET A 133 -18.90 -7.12 1.55
N ASP A 134 -18.86 -8.25 2.25
CA ASP A 134 -19.54 -9.48 1.84
C ASP A 134 -20.99 -9.54 2.42
N ASP A 135 -21.21 -9.07 3.66
CA ASP A 135 -22.51 -9.06 4.36
C ASP A 135 -23.08 -7.63 4.46
N GLY A 136 -23.49 -7.05 3.31
CA GLY A 136 -23.93 -5.65 3.15
C GLY A 136 -25.13 -5.15 3.98
N GLY A 137 -25.50 -5.82 5.09
CA GLY A 137 -26.64 -5.53 5.95
C GLY A 137 -26.34 -5.15 7.42
N LEU A 138 -25.09 -5.09 7.88
CA LEU A 138 -24.79 -4.73 9.28
C LEU A 138 -24.43 -3.26 9.46
N VAL A 139 -25.46 -2.49 9.81
CA VAL A 139 -25.40 -1.13 10.36
C VAL A 139 -25.69 -1.26 11.86
N ASP A 140 -24.80 -0.73 12.71
CA ASP A 140 -24.99 -0.37 14.13
C ASP A 140 -24.68 -1.32 15.31
N GLU A 141 -24.16 -2.54 15.16
CA GLU A 141 -23.78 -3.31 16.37
C GLU A 141 -22.43 -2.89 16.97
N VAL A 142 -22.49 -1.94 17.90
CA VAL A 142 -21.51 -1.77 18.97
C VAL A 142 -21.51 -3.05 19.80
N ARG A 143 -20.64 -4.01 19.45
CA ARG A 143 -20.35 -5.14 20.34
C ARG A 143 -19.52 -4.61 21.51
N THR A 144 -20.19 -4.02 22.48
CA THR A 144 -19.61 -3.80 23.81
C THR A 144 -19.25 -5.17 24.35
N ALA A 145 -17.96 -5.41 24.60
CA ALA A 145 -17.54 -6.56 25.38
C ALA A 145 -18.23 -6.45 26.75
N ARG A 146 -19.27 -7.26 26.96
CA ARG A 146 -19.91 -7.41 28.27
C ARG A 146 -18.87 -7.96 29.23
N GLU A 147 -18.40 -7.10 30.13
CA GLU A 147 -18.17 -7.34 31.57
C GLU A 147 -17.42 -6.15 32.21
N ALA A 148 -18.17 -5.13 32.65
CA ALA A 148 -17.89 -4.23 33.78
C ALA A 148 -18.83 -3.00 33.70
N GLY A 149 -20.03 -3.12 34.27
CA GLY A 149 -21.17 -2.22 34.10
C GLY A 149 -20.89 -0.71 34.19
N HIS A 150 -20.98 -0.02 33.06
CA HIS A 150 -21.10 1.43 32.99
C HIS A 150 -22.22 1.79 32.01
N ALA A 151 -23.17 2.60 32.47
CA ALA A 151 -24.29 3.08 31.68
C ALA A 151 -23.86 4.28 30.80
N PRO A 152 -24.35 4.39 29.57
CA PRO A 152 -24.08 5.53 28.70
C PRO A 152 -24.89 6.76 29.14
N THR A 153 -24.23 7.92 29.19
CA THR A 153 -24.90 9.21 29.37
C THR A 153 -25.46 9.66 28.01
N ALA A 154 -26.79 9.58 27.85
CA ALA A 154 -27.47 10.00 26.64
C ALA A 154 -27.54 11.53 26.52
N LEU A 155 -27.13 12.08 25.37
CA LEU A 155 -27.70 13.32 24.84
C LEU A 155 -28.85 12.93 23.90
N GLY A 156 -30.02 13.53 24.15
CA GLY A 156 -31.31 12.99 23.75
C GLY A 156 -31.79 13.28 22.33
N GLY A 157 -32.98 12.76 22.06
CA GLY A 157 -33.75 13.04 20.84
C GLY A 157 -34.69 11.88 20.48
N ALA A 158 -35.87 11.87 21.06
CA ALA A 158 -36.93 10.89 20.82
C ALA A 158 -37.49 10.96 19.39
N GLY A 159 -37.84 9.80 18.83
CA GLY A 159 -38.66 9.67 17.62
C GLY A 159 -39.03 8.20 17.38
N ARG A 160 -40.15 7.76 17.96
CA ARG A 160 -40.72 6.41 17.81
C ARG A 160 -41.33 6.26 16.41
N HIS A 161 -41.16 5.11 15.78
CA HIS A 161 -42.16 4.52 14.90
C HIS A 161 -42.19 2.99 15.06
N GLU A 162 -43.36 2.51 15.49
CA GLU A 162 -43.89 1.15 15.37
C GLU A 162 -43.81 0.72 13.88
N GLY A 163 -43.67 -0.53 13.46
CA GLY A 163 -43.90 -1.85 14.03
C GLY A 163 -44.38 -2.72 12.87
N ALA A 164 -43.73 -3.85 12.59
CA ALA A 164 -44.28 -4.88 11.71
C ALA A 164 -43.61 -6.23 12.02
N GLN A 165 -44.40 -7.10 12.66
CA GLN A 165 -44.13 -8.51 12.89
C GLN A 165 -44.22 -9.30 11.57
N VAL A 166 -43.33 -10.28 11.38
CA VAL A 166 -43.68 -11.54 10.70
C VAL A 166 -42.92 -12.71 11.34
N ASP A 167 -43.66 -13.78 11.56
CA ASP A 167 -43.34 -15.00 12.32
C ASP A 167 -42.28 -15.93 11.66
N PRO A 168 -41.66 -16.84 12.44
CA PRO A 168 -40.60 -17.74 12.01
C PRO A 168 -41.11 -19.16 11.74
N THR A 169 -40.65 -19.81 10.67
CA THR A 169 -40.60 -21.28 10.48
C THR A 169 -39.61 -21.50 9.32
N VAL A 170 -38.60 -22.38 9.32
CA VAL A 170 -38.57 -23.84 9.54
C VAL A 170 -37.11 -24.25 9.74
N ALA A 171 -36.85 -25.18 10.65
CA ALA A 171 -35.70 -26.08 10.67
C ALA A 171 -36.21 -27.45 11.17
N PRO A 172 -35.42 -28.53 11.18
CA PRO A 172 -34.37 -29.00 10.25
C PRO A 172 -34.66 -30.47 9.83
N SER A 173 -33.75 -31.15 9.12
CA SER A 173 -33.35 -32.52 9.47
C SER A 173 -32.15 -33.08 8.66
N PRO A 174 -31.43 -34.09 9.21
CA PRO A 174 -30.00 -34.34 8.98
C PRO A 174 -29.69 -35.77 8.48
N GLU A 175 -28.53 -36.00 7.85
CA GLU A 175 -27.83 -37.29 7.73
C GLU A 175 -26.35 -36.99 7.40
N SER A 176 -25.31 -37.68 7.82
CA SER A 176 -25.03 -38.73 8.81
C SER A 176 -23.50 -38.93 8.79
N ALA A 177 -22.91 -39.18 9.96
CA ALA A 177 -21.50 -39.49 10.14
C ALA A 177 -21.10 -40.89 9.64
N THR A 178 -19.82 -41.09 9.35
CA THR A 178 -19.08 -42.31 9.75
C THR A 178 -17.59 -42.00 9.97
N ASP A 179 -17.11 -42.46 11.13
CA ASP A 179 -15.77 -42.43 11.70
C ASP A 179 -14.72 -43.27 10.93
N ALA A 180 -13.43 -42.97 11.14
CA ALA A 180 -12.51 -43.86 11.88
C ALA A 180 -11.07 -43.30 11.98
N ASP A 181 -10.66 -43.02 13.22
CA ASP A 181 -9.38 -43.30 13.92
C ASP A 181 -8.17 -43.84 13.12
N ALA A 182 -6.91 -43.72 13.54
CA ALA A 182 -6.13 -42.99 14.55
C ALA A 182 -4.74 -43.67 14.51
N LYS A 183 -3.64 -42.93 14.73
CA LYS A 183 -2.61 -43.29 15.74
C LYS A 183 -1.46 -42.31 15.79
N GLU A 184 -1.21 -41.91 17.03
CA GLU A 184 -0.05 -41.21 17.57
C GLU A 184 1.28 -41.96 17.33
N THR A 185 2.38 -41.19 17.31
CA THR A 185 3.51 -41.45 18.23
C THR A 185 4.19 -40.15 18.63
N SER A 186 4.34 -39.97 19.95
CA SER A 186 5.08 -38.93 20.66
C SER A 186 6.59 -39.19 20.73
N ARG A 187 7.39 -38.11 20.84
CA ARG A 187 8.67 -37.92 21.59
C ARG A 187 9.18 -36.52 21.19
N GLY A 188 9.62 -35.57 22.02
CA GLY A 188 9.92 -35.50 23.46
C GLY A 188 11.18 -34.64 23.66
N ALA A 189 11.07 -33.56 24.47
CA ALA A 189 12.15 -32.79 25.15
C ALA A 189 13.15 -31.98 24.26
N SER A 190 13.73 -30.81 24.60
CA SER A 190 13.85 -30.01 25.84
C SER A 190 14.38 -28.58 25.54
N ALA A 191 13.76 -27.56 26.15
CA ALA A 191 14.32 -26.50 27.01
C ALA A 191 15.74 -25.90 26.78
N SER A 192 15.80 -24.57 26.64
CA SER A 192 16.58 -23.57 27.45
C SER A 192 16.46 -22.19 26.76
N SER A 193 15.68 -21.23 27.27
CA SER A 193 16.11 -20.16 28.21
C SER A 193 17.50 -19.58 27.91
N ASP A 194 17.55 -18.37 27.35
CA ASP A 194 18.44 -17.35 27.92
C ASP A 194 17.90 -15.94 27.69
N ALA A 195 17.82 -15.21 28.79
CA ALA A 195 17.46 -13.81 28.88
C ALA A 195 18.76 -13.00 28.83
N GLY A 196 18.88 -12.09 27.86
CA GLY A 196 20.06 -11.24 27.67
C GLY A 196 19.65 -9.78 27.51
N SER A 197 19.71 -9.07 28.64
CA SER A 197 19.77 -7.62 28.87
C SER A 197 19.80 -6.66 27.67
N ALA A 198 18.98 -5.62 27.83
CA ALA A 198 19.04 -4.34 27.14
C ALA A 198 20.46 -3.73 27.10
N VAL A 199 20.81 -3.16 25.94
CA VAL A 199 21.76 -2.05 25.80
C VAL A 199 21.16 -1.08 24.80
N GLY A 200 20.95 0.16 25.24
CA GLY A 200 20.38 1.24 24.45
C GLY A 200 21.27 1.61 23.28
N ILE A 201 20.62 1.81 22.13
CA ILE A 201 21.20 2.56 21.01
C ILE A 201 20.34 3.81 20.88
N GLU A 202 20.76 4.87 21.56
CA GLU A 202 20.41 6.23 21.15
C GLU A 202 20.94 6.40 19.73
N ARG A 203 20.02 6.38 18.76
CA ARG A 203 20.35 6.67 17.37
C ARG A 203 19.94 8.10 17.12
N GLU A 204 20.92 8.98 17.20
CA GLU A 204 20.83 10.38 16.81
C GLU A 204 20.13 10.50 15.45
N LEU A 205 19.10 11.35 15.42
CA LEU A 205 18.37 11.72 14.21
C LEU A 205 19.30 12.53 13.28
N PRO A 206 19.36 12.23 11.97
CA PRO A 206 20.12 13.02 11.00
C PRO A 206 19.60 14.47 10.93
N SER A 207 20.53 15.43 10.95
CA SER A 207 20.34 16.87 11.15
C SER A 207 19.74 17.66 9.97
N TRP A 208 18.92 17.07 9.11
CA TRP A 208 18.35 17.77 7.95
C TRP A 208 16.90 18.25 8.13
N ILE A 209 16.40 18.29 9.37
CA ILE A 209 15.02 18.69 9.69
C ILE A 209 14.80 20.22 9.83
N ASP A 210 15.84 21.06 9.82
CA ASP A 210 15.67 22.50 10.14
C ASP A 210 15.93 23.53 9.02
N GLU A 211 16.21 23.16 7.78
CA GLU A 211 16.51 24.15 6.72
C GLU A 211 15.42 24.27 5.63
N VAL A 212 14.22 24.73 6.02
CA VAL A 212 13.36 25.59 5.18
C VAL A 212 12.62 26.61 6.06
N ARG A 213 13.38 27.43 6.78
CA ARG A 213 12.89 28.70 7.33
C ARG A 213 13.98 29.75 7.16
N GLU A 214 13.56 30.93 6.74
CA GLU A 214 14.35 32.17 6.55
C GLU A 214 15.02 32.36 5.18
N ALA A 215 14.22 32.86 4.23
CA ALA A 215 14.69 33.85 3.28
C ALA A 215 13.76 35.09 3.38
N SER A 216 14.22 36.10 4.11
CA SER A 216 13.63 37.44 4.10
C SER A 216 14.03 38.18 2.82
N PRO A 217 13.16 39.04 2.24
CA PRO A 217 13.41 39.70 0.97
C PRO A 217 14.24 40.98 1.14
N PRO A 218 15.00 41.42 0.11
CA PRO A 218 15.66 42.71 0.15
C PRO A 218 14.73 43.85 -0.29
N GLY A 219 14.67 44.89 0.55
CA GLY A 219 14.79 46.31 0.18
C GLY A 219 13.73 46.95 -0.71
N GLU A 220 12.93 47.81 -0.09
CA GLU A 220 12.03 48.78 -0.73
C GLU A 220 12.75 49.72 -1.71
N THR A 221 12.18 49.90 -2.91
CA THR A 221 12.18 51.20 -3.60
C THR A 221 10.79 51.47 -4.16
N SER A 222 10.28 52.67 -3.86
CA SER A 222 9.00 53.22 -4.28
C SER A 222 8.96 53.51 -5.78
N ALA A 223 7.88 53.14 -6.49
CA ALA A 223 7.00 54.11 -7.15
C ALA A 223 5.91 53.44 -8.04
N THR A 224 4.68 53.92 -7.83
CA THR A 224 3.56 54.09 -8.77
C THR A 224 2.65 52.92 -9.19
N THR A 225 1.37 53.22 -8.96
CA THR A 225 0.11 52.52 -9.17
C THR A 225 -0.15 52.11 -10.63
N SER A 226 -0.59 50.87 -10.85
CA SER A 226 -1.56 50.56 -11.90
C SER A 226 -2.42 49.38 -11.47
N GLN A 227 -3.71 49.63 -11.23
CA GLN A 227 -4.73 48.61 -11.02
C GLN A 227 -4.94 47.86 -12.35
N ARG A 228 -4.58 46.57 -12.40
CA ARG A 228 -5.13 45.63 -13.38
C ARG A 228 -6.01 44.64 -12.65
N ALA A 229 -7.27 44.59 -13.08
CA ALA A 229 -8.27 43.65 -12.64
C ALA A 229 -7.76 42.19 -12.81
N ARG A 230 -7.95 41.36 -11.78
CA ARG A 230 -7.66 39.93 -11.85
C ARG A 230 -8.70 39.26 -12.73
N GLU A 231 -8.28 38.76 -13.88
CA GLU A 231 -9.07 37.81 -14.67
C GLU A 231 -9.20 36.47 -13.94
N PRO A 232 -10.35 35.78 -14.03
CA PRO A 232 -10.56 34.50 -13.38
C PRO A 232 -9.66 33.41 -13.98
N LEU A 233 -9.10 32.60 -13.10
CA LEU A 233 -8.28 31.42 -13.42
C LEU A 233 -9.00 30.52 -14.42
N VAL A 234 -8.33 30.30 -15.56
CA VAL A 234 -8.74 29.37 -16.61
C VAL A 234 -8.95 27.97 -16.00
N THR A 235 -10.19 27.50 -16.01
CA THR A 235 -10.54 26.12 -15.66
C THR A 235 -9.82 25.15 -16.60
N ALA A 236 -9.04 24.22 -16.04
CA ALA A 236 -8.34 23.19 -16.81
C ALA A 236 -9.33 22.39 -17.67
N LYS A 237 -9.13 22.39 -19.01
CA LYS A 237 -9.93 21.61 -19.97
C LYS A 237 -9.81 20.12 -19.65
N GLN A 238 -10.95 19.43 -19.53
CA GLN A 238 -10.96 17.97 -19.47
C GLN A 238 -10.45 17.37 -20.79
N PRO A 239 -9.68 16.26 -20.74
CA PRO A 239 -9.26 15.57 -21.95
C PRO A 239 -10.48 15.04 -22.72
N PRO A 240 -10.38 14.92 -24.06
CA PRO A 240 -11.46 14.37 -24.87
C PRO A 240 -11.80 12.94 -24.41
N PRO A 241 -13.07 12.51 -24.52
CA PRO A 241 -13.48 11.17 -24.12
C PRO A 241 -12.68 10.12 -24.90
N GLY A 242 -11.99 9.25 -24.17
CA GLY A 242 -11.33 8.08 -24.74
C GLY A 242 -12.36 7.02 -25.13
N TRP A 243 -12.01 6.18 -26.11
CA TRP A 243 -12.86 5.07 -26.58
C TRP A 243 -13.18 4.01 -25.49
N THR A 244 -12.48 4.03 -24.37
CA THR A 244 -12.47 2.96 -23.36
C THR A 244 -13.46 3.15 -22.20
N GLY A 245 -14.28 4.21 -22.21
CA GLY A 245 -15.19 4.53 -21.09
C GLY A 245 -14.50 4.94 -19.78
N LEU A 246 -13.16 4.96 -19.77
CA LEU A 246 -12.32 5.34 -18.63
C LEU A 246 -12.43 6.84 -18.36
N SER A 247 -12.54 7.19 -17.08
CA SER A 247 -12.80 8.55 -16.60
C SER A 247 -11.66 9.09 -15.75
N GLY A 248 -11.43 10.40 -15.85
CA GLY A 248 -10.35 11.10 -15.11
C GLY A 248 -8.97 11.01 -15.75
N ARG A 249 -8.01 11.76 -15.19
CA ARG A 249 -6.60 11.70 -15.60
C ARG A 249 -5.94 10.52 -14.88
N PRO A 250 -5.35 9.54 -15.60
CA PRO A 250 -4.70 8.41 -14.95
C PRO A 250 -3.41 8.82 -14.25
N THR A 251 -3.06 8.10 -13.18
CA THR A 251 -1.67 8.06 -12.74
C THR A 251 -0.91 7.13 -13.67
N ARG A 252 0.11 7.67 -14.33
CA ARG A 252 0.89 6.94 -15.34
C ARG A 252 2.23 6.51 -14.76
N PHE A 253 2.53 5.23 -14.85
CA PHE A 253 3.84 4.69 -14.47
C PHE A 253 4.67 4.46 -15.74
N LEU A 254 5.80 5.14 -15.81
CA LEU A 254 6.89 4.91 -16.75
C LEU A 254 7.82 3.88 -16.09
N LEU A 255 7.59 2.61 -16.39
CA LEU A 255 8.27 1.47 -15.80
C LEU A 255 9.63 1.29 -16.48
N LEU A 256 10.70 1.64 -15.78
CA LEU A 256 12.08 1.55 -16.27
C LEU A 256 12.78 0.37 -15.58
N ARG A 257 13.27 -0.60 -16.36
CA ARG A 257 14.15 -1.63 -15.79
C ARG A 257 15.53 -1.03 -15.51
N HIS A 258 16.20 -1.47 -14.45
CA HIS A 258 17.59 -1.08 -14.19
C HIS A 258 18.54 -1.40 -15.37
N GLY A 259 19.68 -0.70 -15.43
CA GLY A 259 20.75 -0.95 -16.40
C GLY A 259 21.48 -2.28 -16.17
N GLN A 260 22.35 -2.68 -17.09
CA GLN A 260 23.10 -3.95 -17.03
C GLN A 260 23.96 -4.11 -15.77
N THR A 261 23.96 -5.34 -15.23
CA THR A 261 24.88 -5.83 -14.19
C THR A 261 25.64 -7.07 -14.70
N GLU A 262 26.69 -7.51 -14.01
CA GLU A 262 27.42 -8.74 -14.37
C GLU A 262 26.51 -9.98 -14.39
N LEU A 263 25.66 -10.15 -13.37
CA LEU A 263 24.69 -11.25 -13.34
C LEU A 263 23.70 -11.23 -14.51
N SER A 264 23.42 -10.04 -15.06
CA SER A 264 22.57 -9.91 -16.24
C SER A 264 23.26 -10.44 -17.51
N ILE A 265 24.57 -10.24 -17.64
CA ILE A 265 25.39 -10.77 -18.75
C ILE A 265 25.40 -12.29 -18.69
N GLU A 266 25.63 -12.83 -17.49
CA GLU A 266 25.71 -14.26 -17.24
C GLU A 266 24.34 -14.98 -17.20
N ARG A 267 23.24 -14.22 -17.33
CA ARG A 267 21.85 -14.71 -17.27
C ARG A 267 21.58 -15.54 -16.01
N ARG A 268 22.07 -15.04 -14.87
CA ARG A 268 21.89 -15.64 -13.55
C ARG A 268 20.66 -15.03 -12.87
N TYR A 269 20.02 -15.82 -12.01
CA TYR A 269 19.03 -15.32 -11.08
C TYR A 269 19.67 -14.22 -10.22
N SER A 270 19.03 -13.06 -10.19
CA SER A 270 19.51 -11.87 -9.49
C SER A 270 18.32 -11.29 -8.73
N GLY A 271 18.06 -11.84 -7.55
CA GLY A 271 16.99 -11.42 -6.67
C GLY A 271 17.44 -10.28 -5.76
N ARG A 272 17.60 -10.60 -4.48
CA ARG A 272 17.97 -9.63 -3.42
C ARG A 272 19.47 -9.38 -3.31
N GLY A 273 20.30 -10.11 -4.07
CA GLY A 273 21.68 -9.71 -4.29
C GLY A 273 21.78 -8.29 -4.85
N ASN A 274 22.91 -7.62 -4.62
CA ASN A 274 23.08 -6.21 -5.00
C ASN A 274 24.32 -5.95 -5.89
N PRO A 275 24.45 -6.64 -7.05
CA PRO A 275 25.54 -6.36 -7.97
C PRO A 275 25.44 -4.92 -8.52
N PRO A 276 26.58 -4.21 -8.66
CA PRO A 276 26.60 -2.87 -9.21
C PRO A 276 26.30 -2.87 -10.71
N LEU A 277 25.98 -1.70 -11.26
CA LEU A 277 25.90 -1.52 -12.72
C LEU A 277 27.28 -1.69 -13.36
N THR A 278 27.32 -2.28 -14.55
CA THR A 278 28.51 -2.28 -15.40
C THR A 278 28.72 -0.89 -16.02
N ALA A 279 29.84 -0.69 -16.73
CA ALA A 279 30.04 0.53 -17.51
C ALA A 279 28.91 0.73 -18.53
N LEU A 280 28.52 -0.34 -19.24
CA LEU A 280 27.40 -0.32 -20.16
C LEU A 280 26.07 -0.04 -19.43
N GLY A 281 25.86 -0.60 -18.24
CA GLY A 281 24.68 -0.32 -17.42
C GLY A 281 24.53 1.15 -17.05
N ARG A 282 25.64 1.82 -16.70
CA ARG A 282 25.66 3.28 -16.46
C ARG A 282 25.37 4.08 -17.72
N GLU A 283 25.93 3.69 -18.87
CA GLU A 283 25.61 4.34 -20.14
C GLU A 283 24.13 4.21 -20.50
N GLN A 284 23.55 3.02 -20.30
CA GLN A 284 22.12 2.77 -20.50
C GLN A 284 21.26 3.66 -19.60
N ALA A 285 21.60 3.76 -18.30
CA ALA A 285 20.92 4.64 -17.36
C ALA A 285 20.99 6.11 -17.80
N ALA A 286 22.15 6.58 -18.25
CA ALA A 286 22.33 7.94 -18.75
C ALA A 286 21.49 8.22 -20.02
N ARG A 287 21.41 7.27 -20.96
CA ARG A 287 20.58 7.40 -22.17
C ARG A 287 19.08 7.42 -21.83
N ALA A 288 18.64 6.54 -20.93
CA ALA A 288 17.28 6.54 -20.42
C ALA A 288 16.93 7.88 -19.74
N ALA A 289 17.82 8.40 -18.88
CA ALA A 289 17.64 9.69 -18.22
C ALA A 289 17.50 10.84 -19.21
N LYS A 290 18.33 10.87 -20.27
CA LYS A 290 18.24 11.88 -21.35
C LYS A 290 16.89 11.81 -22.08
N MET A 291 16.42 10.61 -22.40
CA MET A 291 15.12 10.42 -23.05
C MET A 291 13.96 10.87 -22.14
N LEU A 292 14.00 10.51 -20.86
CA LEU A 292 12.99 10.92 -19.88
C LEU A 292 12.95 12.44 -19.68
N ALA A 293 14.12 13.08 -19.60
CA ALA A 293 14.22 14.54 -19.50
C ALA A 293 13.62 15.25 -20.72
N ALA A 294 13.85 14.73 -21.93
CA ALA A 294 13.24 15.25 -23.15
C ALA A 294 11.71 15.08 -23.16
N LYS A 295 11.18 14.05 -22.49
CA LYS A 295 9.73 13.81 -22.37
C LYS A 295 9.04 14.78 -21.42
N GLY A 296 9.67 15.12 -20.29
CA GLY A 296 9.13 16.03 -19.28
C GLY A 296 7.83 15.54 -18.61
N ASP A 297 7.16 16.45 -17.89
CA ASP A 297 5.90 16.19 -17.16
C ASP A 297 5.98 14.99 -16.19
N ILE A 298 7.11 14.81 -15.50
CA ILE A 298 7.29 13.77 -14.46
C ILE A 298 7.21 14.42 -13.07
N ALA A 299 6.46 13.83 -12.16
CA ALA A 299 6.28 14.37 -10.81
C ALA A 299 7.32 13.85 -9.81
N ALA A 300 7.76 12.59 -9.96
CA ALA A 300 8.75 11.96 -9.11
C ALA A 300 9.36 10.72 -9.78
N VAL A 301 10.53 10.32 -9.30
CA VAL A 301 11.13 9.01 -9.58
C VAL A 301 10.96 8.12 -8.35
N ILE A 302 10.43 6.92 -8.54
CA ILE A 302 10.25 5.92 -7.48
C ILE A 302 11.17 4.75 -7.82
N SER A 303 12.03 4.36 -6.89
CA SER A 303 13.00 3.30 -7.10
C SER A 303 12.80 2.12 -6.16
N SER A 304 13.12 0.94 -6.66
CA SER A 304 13.46 -0.21 -5.81
C SER A 304 14.64 0.12 -4.87
N PRO A 305 14.71 -0.50 -3.68
CA PRO A 305 15.82 -0.32 -2.75
C PRO A 305 17.16 -0.91 -3.22
N LEU A 306 17.21 -1.69 -4.31
CA LEU A 306 18.48 -2.28 -4.76
C LEU A 306 19.35 -1.27 -5.51
N GLY A 307 20.65 -1.28 -5.23
CA GLY A 307 21.63 -0.31 -5.73
C GLY A 307 21.62 -0.14 -7.25
N ARG A 308 21.51 -1.23 -8.01
CA ARG A 308 21.38 -1.18 -9.49
C ARG A 308 20.18 -0.36 -9.97
N ALA A 309 19.05 -0.42 -9.25
CA ALA A 309 17.86 0.36 -9.56
C ALA A 309 18.02 1.80 -9.04
N GLN A 310 18.59 1.99 -7.85
CA GLN A 310 18.89 3.32 -7.31
C GLN A 310 19.81 4.12 -8.23
N GLU A 311 20.94 3.56 -8.67
CA GLU A 311 21.89 4.23 -9.59
C GLU A 311 21.21 4.62 -10.91
N THR A 312 20.31 3.76 -11.43
CA THR A 312 19.51 4.08 -12.62
C THR A 312 18.48 5.19 -12.35
N ALA A 313 17.83 5.16 -11.18
CA ALA A 313 16.83 6.14 -10.76
C ALA A 313 17.44 7.52 -10.47
N GLU A 314 18.63 7.56 -9.88
CA GLU A 314 19.37 8.79 -9.59
C GLU A 314 19.73 9.53 -10.87
N ALA A 315 20.17 8.81 -11.90
CA ALA A 315 20.43 9.40 -13.21
C ALA A 315 19.16 10.06 -13.78
N ALA A 316 18.02 9.36 -13.72
CA ALA A 316 16.73 9.89 -14.19
C ALA A 316 16.26 11.09 -13.36
N ALA A 317 16.31 11.00 -12.03
CA ALA A 317 15.88 12.06 -11.11
C ALA A 317 16.70 13.33 -11.29
N THR A 318 18.03 13.18 -11.42
CA THR A 318 18.96 14.29 -11.68
C THR A 318 18.66 14.97 -13.00
N ALA A 319 18.46 14.22 -14.08
CA ALA A 319 18.16 14.77 -15.40
C ALA A 319 16.79 15.47 -15.46
N LEU A 320 15.82 14.98 -14.69
CA LEU A 320 14.46 15.54 -14.60
C LEU A 320 14.34 16.71 -13.62
N GLY A 321 15.25 16.83 -12.65
CA GLY A 321 15.15 17.80 -11.56
C GLY A 321 13.98 17.54 -10.60
N VAL A 322 13.64 16.26 -10.36
CA VAL A 322 12.48 15.85 -9.54
C VAL A 322 12.91 14.99 -8.35
N PRO A 323 12.12 14.92 -7.26
CA PRO A 323 12.46 14.09 -6.12
C PRO A 323 12.50 12.59 -6.48
N MET A 324 13.45 11.89 -5.86
CA MET A 324 13.53 10.43 -5.87
C MET A 324 13.05 9.86 -4.53
N GLN A 325 12.29 8.77 -4.56
CA GLN A 325 11.85 8.04 -3.37
C GLN A 325 12.12 6.55 -3.50
N ILE A 326 12.49 5.91 -2.38
CA ILE A 326 12.63 4.46 -2.31
C ILE A 326 11.29 3.83 -1.94
N CYS A 327 10.89 2.79 -2.68
CA CYS A 327 9.71 1.99 -2.41
C CYS A 327 10.08 0.51 -2.29
N GLU A 328 10.05 0.01 -1.06
CA GLU A 328 10.39 -1.40 -0.74
C GLU A 328 9.55 -2.41 -1.54
N GLY A 329 8.27 -2.11 -1.80
CA GLY A 329 7.39 -2.99 -2.57
C GLY A 329 7.83 -3.21 -4.02
N LEU A 330 8.79 -2.42 -4.54
CA LEU A 330 9.35 -2.56 -5.89
C LEU A 330 10.66 -3.39 -5.94
N ILE A 331 11.09 -4.00 -4.83
CA ILE A 331 12.25 -4.91 -4.82
C ILE A 331 12.05 -6.11 -5.76
N GLU A 332 13.12 -6.65 -6.35
CA GLU A 332 13.04 -7.88 -7.16
C GLU A 332 12.61 -9.08 -6.32
N THR A 333 12.11 -10.12 -6.99
CA THR A 333 11.84 -11.44 -6.40
C THR A 333 13.05 -11.98 -5.66
N ASP A 334 12.87 -12.40 -4.42
CA ASP A 334 13.82 -13.21 -3.67
C ASP A 334 13.87 -14.63 -4.25
N PHE A 335 14.99 -14.97 -4.90
CA PHE A 335 15.21 -16.30 -5.44
C PHE A 335 15.90 -17.25 -4.44
N GLY A 336 16.18 -16.79 -3.21
CA GLY A 336 16.77 -17.60 -2.15
C GLY A 336 18.02 -18.36 -2.59
N ASP A 337 18.01 -19.68 -2.47
CA ASP A 337 19.14 -20.56 -2.78
C ASP A 337 19.52 -20.58 -4.27
N TRP A 338 18.68 -20.02 -5.15
CA TRP A 338 18.98 -19.87 -6.56
C TRP A 338 19.71 -18.57 -6.92
N GLU A 339 19.89 -17.66 -5.98
CA GLU A 339 20.65 -16.42 -6.20
C GLU A 339 22.02 -16.74 -6.83
N GLY A 340 22.34 -16.06 -7.94
CA GLY A 340 23.58 -16.26 -8.68
C GLY A 340 23.66 -17.56 -9.49
N LEU A 341 22.64 -18.42 -9.50
CA LEU A 341 22.62 -19.59 -10.39
C LEU A 341 22.11 -19.20 -11.77
N THR A 342 22.61 -19.88 -12.80
CA THR A 342 21.91 -19.93 -14.08
C THR A 342 20.66 -20.80 -13.97
N PHE A 343 19.73 -20.62 -14.90
CA PHE A 343 18.55 -21.48 -15.00
C PHE A 343 18.92 -22.97 -15.09
N ALA A 344 19.94 -23.31 -15.89
CA ALA A 344 20.39 -24.69 -16.06
C ALA A 344 20.99 -25.28 -14.77
N GLU A 345 21.74 -24.49 -14.02
CA GLU A 345 22.28 -24.91 -12.71
C GLU A 345 21.16 -25.12 -11.68
N ALA A 346 20.14 -24.25 -11.65
CA ALA A 346 19.00 -24.42 -10.76
C ALA A 346 18.20 -25.69 -11.10
N VAL A 347 17.91 -25.93 -12.38
CA VAL A 347 17.27 -27.17 -12.85
C VAL A 347 18.11 -28.40 -12.50
N ALA A 348 19.43 -28.35 -12.68
CA ALA A 348 20.30 -29.49 -12.40
C ALA A 348 20.36 -29.88 -10.91
N ARG A 349 20.08 -28.93 -10.00
CA ARG A 349 20.01 -29.21 -8.56
C ARG A 349 18.75 -29.98 -8.18
N ASP A 350 17.60 -29.54 -8.68
CA ASP A 350 16.32 -30.21 -8.46
C ASP A 350 15.34 -29.93 -9.61
N PRO A 351 15.26 -30.84 -10.61
CA PRO A 351 14.41 -30.63 -11.78
C PRO A 351 12.91 -30.60 -11.46
N GLN A 352 12.47 -31.36 -10.46
CA GLN A 352 11.05 -31.45 -10.10
C GLN A 352 10.61 -30.16 -9.42
N LEU A 353 11.38 -29.71 -8.43
CA LEU A 353 11.14 -28.45 -7.73
C LEU A 353 11.13 -27.26 -8.69
N HIS A 354 12.08 -27.22 -9.63
CA HIS A 354 12.14 -26.16 -10.62
C HIS A 354 10.93 -26.17 -11.57
N SER A 355 10.50 -27.36 -12.02
CA SER A 355 9.31 -27.53 -12.84
C SER A 355 8.03 -27.10 -12.10
N ASP A 356 7.88 -27.49 -10.84
CA ASP A 356 6.72 -27.13 -10.02
C ASP A 356 6.66 -25.61 -9.80
N TRP A 357 7.78 -24.98 -9.46
CA TRP A 357 7.90 -23.53 -9.32
C TRP A 357 7.55 -22.75 -10.60
N LEU A 358 7.93 -23.26 -11.77
CA LEU A 358 7.54 -22.66 -13.05
C LEU A 358 6.05 -22.81 -13.35
N GLY A 359 5.42 -23.89 -12.87
CA GLY A 359 4.03 -24.23 -13.12
C GLY A 359 3.03 -23.56 -12.18
N ASP A 360 3.46 -23.17 -10.99
CA ASP A 360 2.61 -22.66 -9.92
C ASP A 360 3.18 -21.36 -9.30
N PRO A 361 2.54 -20.20 -9.51
CA PRO A 361 3.02 -18.91 -9.00
C PRO A 361 2.96 -18.80 -7.46
N SER A 362 2.25 -19.71 -6.78
CA SER A 362 2.15 -19.74 -5.32
C SER A 362 3.35 -20.42 -4.66
N LEU A 363 4.12 -21.22 -5.42
CA LEU A 363 5.30 -21.89 -4.91
C LEU A 363 6.50 -20.93 -4.89
N PRO A 364 7.20 -20.79 -3.76
CA PRO A 364 8.40 -19.95 -3.68
C PRO A 364 9.62 -20.67 -4.25
N ALA A 365 10.63 -19.90 -4.68
CA ALA A 365 11.97 -20.44 -4.82
C ALA A 365 12.48 -20.94 -3.45
N PRO A 366 13.41 -21.90 -3.37
CA PRO A 366 13.88 -22.42 -2.09
C PRO A 366 14.51 -21.31 -1.24
N GLY A 367 13.94 -21.07 -0.04
CA GLY A 367 14.37 -19.98 0.84
C GLY A 367 14.03 -18.57 0.34
N GLY A 368 13.24 -18.44 -0.73
CA GLY A 368 12.87 -17.18 -1.38
C GLY A 368 11.39 -16.82 -1.24
N GLU A 369 10.88 -16.03 -2.18
CA GLU A 369 9.47 -15.63 -2.26
C GLU A 369 8.78 -16.21 -3.50
N SER A 370 7.46 -16.39 -3.42
CA SER A 370 6.59 -16.79 -4.52
C SER A 370 6.19 -15.59 -5.38
N PHE A 371 5.74 -15.84 -6.62
CA PHE A 371 5.23 -14.76 -7.47
C PHE A 371 3.93 -14.15 -6.94
N ASP A 372 3.13 -14.91 -6.19
CA ASP A 372 1.94 -14.40 -5.52
C ASP A 372 2.31 -13.41 -4.40
N GLN A 373 3.32 -13.72 -3.57
CA GLN A 373 3.84 -12.78 -2.57
C GLN A 373 4.39 -11.51 -3.21
N VAL A 374 5.13 -11.63 -4.32
CA VAL A 374 5.60 -10.47 -5.11
C VAL A 374 4.42 -9.65 -5.62
N ARG A 375 3.37 -10.32 -6.12
CA ARG A 375 2.17 -9.67 -6.62
C ARG A 375 1.48 -8.85 -5.56
N GLU A 376 1.28 -9.41 -4.36
CA GLU A 376 0.65 -8.73 -3.23
C GLU A 376 1.38 -7.42 -2.88
N ARG A 377 2.70 -7.48 -2.67
CA ARG A 377 3.49 -6.28 -2.29
C ARG A 377 3.57 -5.25 -3.42
N VAL A 378 3.65 -5.68 -4.68
CA VAL A 378 3.67 -4.78 -5.84
C VAL A 378 2.30 -4.14 -6.06
N GLU A 379 1.21 -4.87 -5.85
CA GLU A 379 -0.14 -4.33 -5.91
C GLU A 379 -0.37 -3.28 -4.82
N ALA A 380 0.08 -3.54 -3.58
CA ALA A 380 0.06 -2.55 -2.51
C ALA A 380 0.87 -1.29 -2.87
N ALA A 381 2.11 -1.44 -3.34
CA ALA A 381 2.94 -0.32 -3.79
C ALA A 381 2.28 0.48 -4.91
N ARG A 382 1.67 -0.20 -5.89
CA ARG A 382 0.90 0.46 -6.97
C ARG A 382 -0.26 1.28 -6.39
N ARG A 383 -1.05 0.71 -5.48
CA ARG A 383 -2.18 1.43 -4.85
C ARG A 383 -1.70 2.68 -4.13
N ASP A 384 -0.65 2.57 -3.32
CA ASP A 384 -0.06 3.69 -2.59
C ASP A 384 0.42 4.79 -3.54
N LEU A 385 1.14 4.42 -4.61
CA LEU A 385 1.67 5.37 -5.58
C LEU A 385 0.56 6.08 -6.37
N VAL A 386 -0.49 5.36 -6.78
CA VAL A 386 -1.66 5.98 -7.43
C VAL A 386 -2.34 6.98 -6.49
N ALA A 387 -2.44 6.64 -5.20
CA ALA A 387 -3.05 7.50 -4.20
C ALA A 387 -2.20 8.74 -3.86
N LEU A 388 -0.88 8.59 -3.82
CA LEU A 388 0.09 9.65 -3.55
C LEU A 388 0.20 10.65 -4.71
N TYR A 389 0.07 10.13 -5.93
CA TYR A 389 0.33 10.88 -7.16
C TYR A 389 -0.88 10.80 -8.12
N PRO A 390 -2.08 11.23 -7.70
CA PRO A 390 -3.28 11.11 -8.52
C PRO A 390 -3.13 11.95 -9.79
N GLY A 391 -3.31 11.31 -10.95
CA GLY A 391 -3.24 11.96 -12.26
C GLY A 391 -1.84 12.43 -12.69
N ALA A 392 -0.78 12.05 -11.98
CA ALA A 392 0.59 12.43 -12.32
C ALA A 392 1.32 11.32 -13.09
N ASN A 393 2.43 11.68 -13.75
CA ASN A 393 3.33 10.69 -14.34
C ASN A 393 4.51 10.45 -13.38
N LEU A 394 4.84 9.17 -13.16
CA LEU A 394 5.95 8.72 -12.33
C LEU A 394 6.91 7.90 -13.17
N VAL A 395 8.22 8.07 -12.96
CA VAL A 395 9.20 7.07 -13.39
C VAL A 395 9.34 6.07 -12.27
N VAL A 396 9.11 4.79 -12.56
CA VAL A 396 9.19 3.70 -11.58
C VAL A 396 10.31 2.77 -12.01
N VAL A 397 11.43 2.82 -11.29
CA VAL A 397 12.65 2.07 -11.60
C VAL A 397 12.69 0.79 -10.78
N SER A 398 12.68 -0.35 -11.46
CA SER A 398 12.61 -1.66 -10.82
C SER A 398 13.24 -2.75 -11.69
N HIS A 399 12.75 -3.98 -11.55
CA HIS A 399 13.35 -5.20 -12.07
C HIS A 399 12.32 -6.01 -12.87
N VAL A 400 12.70 -7.21 -13.30
CA VAL A 400 11.89 -7.98 -14.24
C VAL A 400 10.54 -8.36 -13.60
N THR A 401 10.55 -8.94 -12.39
CA THR A 401 9.30 -9.45 -11.82
C THR A 401 8.32 -8.33 -11.46
N PRO A 402 8.70 -7.28 -10.70
CA PRO A 402 7.76 -6.22 -10.35
C PRO A 402 7.21 -5.47 -11.57
N ILE A 403 8.02 -5.24 -12.61
CA ILE A 403 7.53 -4.58 -13.84
C ILE A 403 6.53 -5.47 -14.58
N LYS A 404 6.82 -6.77 -14.71
CA LYS A 404 5.87 -7.72 -15.31
C LYS A 404 4.56 -7.78 -14.51
N THR A 405 4.64 -7.78 -13.18
CA THR A 405 3.48 -7.76 -12.29
C THR A 405 2.66 -6.48 -12.45
N LEU A 406 3.30 -5.31 -12.56
CA LEU A 406 2.59 -4.05 -12.81
C LEU A 406 1.88 -4.05 -14.18
N LEU A 407 2.51 -4.61 -15.20
CA LEU A 407 1.91 -4.77 -16.53
C LEU A 407 0.77 -5.81 -16.52
N GLN A 408 0.93 -6.89 -15.75
CA GLN A 408 -0.12 -7.89 -15.53
C GLN A 408 -1.35 -7.26 -14.88
N LEU A 409 -1.16 -6.49 -13.81
CA LEU A 409 -2.22 -5.74 -13.13
C LEU A 409 -2.89 -4.73 -14.07
N ALA A 410 -2.12 -4.04 -14.91
CA ALA A 410 -2.64 -3.07 -15.85
C ALA A 410 -3.39 -3.69 -17.04
N LEU A 411 -3.09 -4.94 -17.40
CA LEU A 411 -3.79 -5.68 -18.46
C LEU A 411 -5.00 -6.48 -17.93
N GLY A 412 -5.07 -6.72 -16.62
CA GLY A 412 -6.12 -7.55 -16.02
C GLY A 412 -6.02 -9.02 -16.44
N VAL A 413 -4.80 -9.54 -16.65
CA VAL A 413 -4.56 -10.92 -17.12
C VAL A 413 -3.95 -11.80 -16.04
N GLY A 414 -4.04 -13.13 -16.22
CA GLY A 414 -3.54 -14.12 -15.27
C GLY A 414 -2.00 -14.25 -15.20
N PRO A 415 -1.48 -15.15 -14.33
CA PRO A 415 -0.05 -15.35 -14.05
C PRO A 415 0.80 -15.75 -15.27
N SER A 416 0.17 -16.32 -16.30
CA SER A 416 0.89 -16.74 -17.52
C SER A 416 1.66 -15.61 -18.22
N LEU A 417 1.31 -14.34 -17.98
CA LEU A 417 2.04 -13.19 -18.54
C LEU A 417 3.50 -13.15 -18.07
N LEU A 418 3.78 -13.56 -16.82
CA LEU A 418 5.13 -13.52 -16.25
C LEU A 418 6.14 -14.32 -17.09
N TYR A 419 5.69 -15.40 -17.73
CA TYR A 419 6.52 -16.30 -18.52
C TYR A 419 6.55 -15.96 -20.03
N ARG A 420 5.66 -15.08 -20.50
CA ARG A 420 5.51 -14.75 -21.93
C ARG A 420 5.95 -13.34 -22.28
N LEU A 421 6.05 -12.46 -21.29
CA LEU A 421 6.53 -11.11 -21.48
C LEU A 421 8.06 -11.08 -21.40
N HIS A 422 8.72 -10.51 -22.41
CA HIS A 422 10.15 -10.22 -22.38
C HIS A 422 10.36 -8.75 -21.99
N LEU A 423 11.41 -8.48 -21.21
CA LEU A 423 11.83 -7.12 -20.83
C LEU A 423 13.34 -7.02 -20.96
N ASP A 424 13.81 -6.09 -21.78
CA ASP A 424 15.22 -5.78 -21.96
C ASP A 424 15.75 -4.90 -20.82
N LEU A 425 17.07 -4.91 -20.61
CA LEU A 425 17.73 -4.02 -19.65
C LEU A 425 17.56 -2.57 -20.05
N ALA A 426 17.39 -1.69 -19.06
CA ALA A 426 17.10 -0.28 -19.28
C ALA A 426 15.93 -0.01 -20.24
N SER A 427 15.01 -0.97 -20.43
CA SER A 427 13.80 -0.79 -21.25
C SER A 427 12.72 -0.01 -20.52
N LEU A 428 11.90 0.70 -21.30
CA LEU A 428 10.76 1.46 -20.82
C LEU A 428 9.44 0.77 -21.20
N SER A 429 8.54 0.62 -20.23
CA SER A 429 7.13 0.31 -20.46
C SER A 429 6.25 1.38 -19.83
N ILE A 430 4.99 1.49 -20.27
CA ILE A 430 4.04 2.49 -19.75
C ILE A 430 2.73 1.82 -19.38
N ALA A 431 2.36 1.93 -18.11
CA ALA A 431 1.08 1.52 -17.57
C ALA A 431 0.32 2.73 -17.02
N GLU A 432 -1.00 2.72 -17.15
CA GLU A 432 -1.89 3.77 -16.66
C GLU A 432 -2.92 3.15 -15.71
N PHE A 433 -3.16 3.82 -14.59
CA PHE A 433 -4.15 3.46 -13.59
C PHE A 433 -5.11 4.62 -13.38
N TYR A 434 -6.39 4.39 -13.62
CA TYR A 434 -7.42 5.41 -13.61
C TYR A 434 -8.12 5.49 -12.24
N PRO A 435 -8.66 6.66 -11.87
CA PRO A 435 -9.40 6.85 -10.61
C PRO A 435 -10.65 5.97 -10.48
N ASP A 436 -11.22 5.53 -11.61
CA ASP A 436 -12.37 4.63 -11.69
C ASP A 436 -11.99 3.15 -11.70
N GLY A 437 -10.74 2.83 -11.34
CA GLY A 437 -10.26 1.46 -11.20
C GLY A 437 -9.84 0.80 -12.51
N GLY A 438 -10.12 1.45 -13.64
CA GLY A 438 -9.63 0.99 -14.93
C GLY A 438 -8.12 1.14 -15.07
N SER A 439 -7.56 0.41 -16.02
CA SER A 439 -6.14 0.44 -16.31
C SER A 439 -5.87 0.20 -17.79
N SER A 440 -4.68 0.58 -18.25
CA SER A 440 -4.24 0.26 -19.61
C SER A 440 -2.72 0.20 -19.70
N VAL A 441 -2.22 -0.52 -20.72
CA VAL A 441 -0.80 -0.52 -21.09
C VAL A 441 -0.65 0.23 -22.41
N ARG A 442 0.26 1.21 -22.44
CA ARG A 442 0.49 2.10 -23.59
C ARG A 442 1.76 1.78 -24.36
N LEU A 443 2.72 1.18 -23.70
CA LEU A 443 4.04 0.87 -24.25
C LEU A 443 4.60 -0.33 -23.50
N VAL A 444 5.29 -1.21 -24.21
CA VAL A 444 5.97 -2.36 -23.63
C VAL A 444 7.36 -2.46 -24.24
N ASN A 445 8.37 -2.52 -23.37
CA ASN A 445 9.74 -2.89 -23.70
C ASN A 445 10.42 -2.01 -24.79
N ASP A 446 10.26 -0.69 -24.71
CA ASP A 446 10.95 0.23 -25.63
C ASP A 446 12.42 0.42 -25.22
N THR A 447 13.32 0.21 -26.17
CA THR A 447 14.77 0.43 -26.04
C THR A 447 15.32 1.31 -27.17
N SER A 448 14.46 2.01 -27.91
CA SER A 448 14.85 2.80 -29.10
C SER A 448 15.81 3.97 -28.79
N TYR A 449 15.93 4.35 -27.52
CA TYR A 449 16.84 5.40 -27.04
C TYR A 449 18.22 4.88 -26.59
N LEU A 450 18.43 3.55 -26.59
CA LEU A 450 19.67 2.94 -26.13
C LEU A 450 20.77 2.94 -27.16
#